data_AF-A0A2R8Y6N4-F1
#
_entry.id   AF-A0A2R8Y6N4-F1
#
_cell.length_a   1.000
_cell.length_b   1.000
_cell.length_c   1.000
_cell.angle_alpha   90.00
_cell.angle_beta   90.00
_cell.angle_gamma   90.00
#
_symmetry.space_group_name_H-M   'P 1'
#
loop_
_entity.id
_entity.type
_entity.pdbx_description
1 polymer ?
#
loop_
_entity_poly.entity_id
_entity_poly.type
_entity_poly.pdbx_seq_one_letter_code
_entity_poly.pdbx_strand_id
1 'polypeptide(L)'
;MDVLAEANGTFALNLLKTLGKDNSKNVFFSPMSMSCALAMVYMGAKGNTAAQMAQSFALVAQAGAQWRDVGSLQPPPPGFK
;
A
#
# COMPACT_ATOMS: atom_id res chain seq x y z
N MET A 1 5.86 13.32 -5.52
CA MET A 1 6.47 11.99 -5.75
C MET A 1 7.28 11.53 -4.54
N ASP A 2 7.97 12.42 -3.82
CA ASP A 2 8.86 12.05 -2.70
C ASP A 2 8.16 11.33 -1.54
N VAL A 3 6.96 11.76 -1.13
CA VAL A 3 6.25 11.16 0.02
C VAL A 3 5.94 9.68 -0.19
N LEU A 4 5.60 9.27 -1.42
CA LEU A 4 5.29 7.87 -1.73
C LEU A 4 6.56 7.01 -1.71
N ALA A 5 7.68 7.55 -2.18
CA ALA A 5 8.97 6.88 -2.15
C ALA A 5 9.50 6.73 -0.72
N GLU A 6 9.36 7.78 0.10
CA GLU A 6 9.75 7.78 1.52
C GLU A 6 8.90 6.80 2.35
N ALA A 7 7.59 6.77 2.13
CA ALA A 7 6.70 5.81 2.80
C ALA A 7 7.04 4.37 2.41
N ASN A 8 7.26 4.09 1.12
CA ASN A 8 7.70 2.77 0.65
C ASN A 8 9.06 2.38 1.22
N GLY A 9 10.02 3.31 1.29
CA GLY A 9 11.34 3.09 1.88
C GLY A 9 11.25 2.77 3.37
N THR A 10 10.42 3.50 4.11
CA THR A 10 10.19 3.27 5.54
C THR A 10 9.56 1.91 5.78
N PHE A 11 8.52 1.55 5.01
CA PHE A 11 7.90 0.23 5.05
C PHE A 11 8.91 -0.88 4.76
N ALA A 12 9.70 -0.73 3.68
CA ALA A 12 10.72 -1.70 3.29
C ALA A 12 11.72 -1.95 4.42
N LEU A 13 12.25 -0.88 5.03
CA LEU A 13 13.24 -0.99 6.10
C LEU A 13 12.66 -1.62 7.37
N ASN A 14 11.43 -1.26 7.75
CA ASN A 14 10.76 -1.84 8.90
C ASN A 14 10.45 -3.33 8.69
N LEU A 15 10.03 -3.70 7.49
CA LEU A 15 9.80 -5.10 7.14
C LEU A 15 11.11 -5.90 7.12
N LEU A 16 12.17 -5.36 6.50
CA LEU A 16 13.48 -6.01 6.48
C LEU A 16 14.02 -6.25 7.89
N LYS A 17 13.93 -5.23 8.78
CA LYS A 17 14.31 -5.37 10.20
C LYS A 17 13.50 -6.46 10.91
N THR A 18 12.21 -6.54 10.62
CA THR A 18 11.33 -7.56 11.20
C THR A 18 11.68 -8.96 10.71
N LEU A 19 11.90 -9.12 9.39
CA LEU A 19 12.25 -10.40 8.78
C LEU A 19 13.66 -10.88 9.14
N GLY A 20 14.59 -9.95 9.32
CA GLY A 20 15.96 -10.23 9.78
C GLY A 20 16.10 -10.35 11.30
N LYS A 21 15.04 -10.05 12.05
CA LYS A 21 15.06 -10.19 13.51
C LYS A 21 15.25 -11.66 13.85
N ASP A 22 16.33 -11.96 14.56
CA ASP A 22 16.71 -13.32 14.97
C ASP A 22 16.96 -14.30 13.78
N ASN A 23 17.18 -13.76 12.57
CA ASN A 23 17.41 -14.54 11.36
C ASN A 23 18.72 -14.14 10.68
N SER A 24 19.68 -15.06 10.64
CA SER A 24 20.99 -14.86 9.99
C SER A 24 21.02 -15.30 8.52
N LYS A 25 19.90 -15.74 7.96
CA LYS A 25 19.80 -16.18 6.57
C LYS A 25 19.49 -14.99 5.66
N ASN A 26 19.77 -15.17 4.37
CA ASN A 26 19.47 -14.14 3.38
C ASN A 26 17.95 -13.88 3.31
N VAL A 27 17.58 -12.60 3.34
CA VAL A 27 16.21 -12.12 3.15
C VAL A 27 16.17 -11.32 1.84
N PHE A 28 15.28 -11.70 0.93
CA PHE A 28 15.08 -11.03 -0.35
C PHE A 28 13.59 -10.85 -0.62
N PHE A 29 13.18 -9.63 -0.93
CA PHE A 29 11.79 -9.30 -1.26
C PHE A 29 11.72 -8.02 -2.10
N SER A 30 10.54 -7.77 -2.70
CA SER A 30 10.24 -6.55 -3.44
C SER A 30 9.28 -5.66 -2.63
N PRO A 31 9.75 -4.57 -2.01
CA PRO A 31 8.90 -3.71 -1.19
C PRO A 31 7.76 -3.11 -1.98
N MET A 32 8.03 -2.60 -3.19
CA MET A 32 7.02 -2.00 -4.06
C MET A 32 5.92 -2.99 -4.45
N SER A 33 6.28 -4.24 -4.79
CA SER A 33 5.28 -5.25 -5.17
C SER A 33 4.38 -5.62 -4.00
N MET A 34 4.94 -5.77 -2.80
CA MET A 34 4.15 -6.02 -1.58
C MET A 34 3.26 -4.82 -1.26
N SER A 35 3.77 -3.59 -1.45
CA SER A 35 3.00 -2.35 -1.31
C SER A 35 1.78 -2.32 -2.20
N CYS A 36 1.94 -2.62 -3.49
CA CYS A 36 0.82 -2.66 -4.44
C CYS A 36 -0.22 -3.73 -4.06
N ALA A 37 0.22 -4.93 -3.70
CA ALA A 37 -0.68 -6.02 -3.31
C ALA A 37 -1.52 -5.64 -2.08
N LEU A 38 -0.87 -5.14 -1.03
CA LEU A 38 -1.53 -4.76 0.21
C LEU A 38 -2.40 -3.50 0.06
N ALA A 39 -2.06 -2.59 -0.85
CA ALA A 39 -2.94 -1.46 -1.20
C ALA A 39 -4.25 -1.93 -1.83
N MET A 40 -4.21 -2.91 -2.74
CA MET A 40 -5.43 -3.51 -3.30
C MET A 40 -6.27 -4.21 -2.23
N VAL A 41 -5.62 -4.92 -1.29
CA VAL A 41 -6.33 -5.55 -0.16
C VAL A 41 -6.95 -4.48 0.76
N TYR A 42 -6.24 -3.38 1.03
CA TYR A 42 -6.76 -2.28 1.83
C TYR A 42 -8.03 -1.67 1.22
N MET A 43 -8.09 -1.51 -0.11
CA MET A 43 -9.29 -1.00 -0.79
C MET A 43 -10.53 -1.87 -0.55
N GLY A 44 -10.36 -3.16 -0.29
CA GLY A 44 -11.45 -4.08 0.07
C GLY A 44 -11.72 -4.20 1.57
N ALA A 45 -10.82 -3.72 2.42
CA ALA A 45 -10.93 -3.85 3.87
C ALA A 45 -11.90 -2.83 4.49
N LYS A 46 -12.52 -3.19 5.62
CA LYS A 46 -13.42 -2.31 6.38
C LYS A 46 -13.14 -2.40 7.88
N GLY A 47 -13.66 -1.43 8.64
CA GLY A 47 -13.58 -1.40 10.09
C GLY A 47 -12.13 -1.47 10.62
N ASN A 48 -11.92 -2.28 11.65
CA ASN A 48 -10.63 -2.37 12.32
C ASN A 48 -9.50 -2.90 11.42
N THR A 49 -9.83 -3.79 10.47
CA THR A 49 -8.85 -4.33 9.51
C THR A 49 -8.28 -3.22 8.63
N ALA A 50 -9.13 -2.34 8.07
CA ALA A 50 -8.66 -1.20 7.29
C ALA A 50 -7.79 -0.26 8.14
N ALA A 51 -8.18 0.00 9.40
CA ALA A 51 -7.41 0.87 10.29
C ALA A 51 -6.01 0.31 10.58
N GLN A 52 -5.90 -0.97 10.89
CA GLN A 52 -4.61 -1.63 11.15
C GLN A 52 -3.71 -1.69 9.91
N MET A 53 -4.32 -1.94 8.74
CA MET A 53 -3.61 -1.91 7.47
C MET A 53 -3.06 -0.51 7.16
N ALA A 54 -3.85 0.54 7.37
CA ALA A 54 -3.39 1.92 7.16
C ALA A 54 -2.22 2.31 8.08
N GLN A 55 -2.27 1.91 9.35
CA GLN A 55 -1.20 2.14 10.33
C GLN A 55 0.09 1.39 9.95
N SER A 56 -0.03 0.14 9.51
CA SER A 56 1.12 -0.68 9.12
C SER A 56 1.72 -0.23 7.79
N PHE A 57 0.93 0.41 6.94
CA PHE A 57 1.35 0.84 5.61
C PHE A 57 1.99 2.23 5.58
N ALA A 58 1.51 3.21 6.36
CA ALA A 58 1.74 4.65 6.15
C ALA A 58 1.47 5.18 4.70
N LEU A 59 1.15 4.29 3.77
CA LEU A 59 1.20 4.46 2.33
C LEU A 59 -0.21 4.51 1.71
N VAL A 60 -1.23 3.92 2.35
CA VAL A 60 -2.58 3.87 1.77
C VAL A 60 -3.52 4.98 2.24
N ALA A 61 -3.19 5.71 3.31
CA ALA A 61 -3.99 6.88 3.69
C ALA A 61 -3.89 7.98 2.61
N GLN A 62 -2.69 8.24 2.10
CA GLN A 62 -2.43 9.30 1.12
C GLN A 62 -2.74 8.86 -0.31
N ALA A 63 -2.33 7.64 -0.69
CA ALA A 63 -2.72 7.08 -1.97
C ALA A 63 -4.23 6.83 -2.02
N GLY A 64 -4.86 6.27 -0.98
CA GLY A 64 -6.31 6.06 -0.92
C GLY A 64 -7.12 7.36 -0.94
N ALA A 65 -6.61 8.44 -0.32
CA ALA A 65 -7.21 9.77 -0.46
C ALA A 65 -7.13 10.28 -1.91
N GLN A 66 -6.01 10.07 -2.60
CA GLN A 66 -5.84 10.42 -4.01
C GLN A 66 -6.62 9.52 -4.96
N TRP A 67 -6.74 8.21 -4.69
CA TRP A 67 -7.51 7.26 -5.51
C TRP A 67 -9.01 7.44 -5.36
N ARG A 68 -9.50 7.89 -4.19
CA ARG A 68 -10.90 8.34 -4.06
C ARG A 68 -11.21 9.52 -4.96
N ASP A 69 -10.22 10.38 -5.21
CA ASP A 69 -10.32 11.48 -6.17
C ASP A 69 -10.28 10.95 -7.63
N VAL A 70 -9.47 9.91 -7.92
CA VAL A 70 -9.49 9.21 -9.23
C VAL A 70 -10.81 8.46 -9.47
N GLY A 71 -11.52 8.06 -8.41
CA GLY A 71 -12.88 7.49 -8.49
C GLY A 71 -13.96 8.47 -8.98
N SER A 72 -13.62 9.76 -9.15
CA SER A 72 -14.48 10.76 -9.78
C SER A 72 -14.43 10.75 -11.33
N LEU A 73 -13.66 9.84 -11.93
CA LEU A 73 -13.70 9.62 -13.38
C LEU A 73 -15.14 9.33 -13.82
N GLN A 74 -15.65 10.22 -14.68
CA GLN A 74 -17.01 10.19 -15.21
C GLN A 74 -17.41 8.79 -15.69
N PRO A 75 -18.70 8.42 -15.55
CA PRO A 75 -19.18 7.16 -16.09
C PRO A 75 -18.81 7.04 -17.57
N PRO A 76 -18.41 5.86 -18.05
CA PRO A 76 -18.03 5.67 -19.44
C PRO A 76 -19.18 6.12 -20.35
N PRO A 77 -18.90 6.83 -21.45
CA PRO A 77 -19.94 7.31 -22.35
C PRO A 77 -20.78 6.13 -22.84
N PRO A 78 -22.11 6.29 -22.97
CA PRO A 78 -23.00 5.20 -23.34
C PRO A 78 -22.64 4.71 -24.75
N GLY A 79 -22.05 3.50 -24.85
CA GLY A 79 -21.63 2.93 -26.13
C GLY A 79 -20.48 1.92 -26.08
N PHE A 80 -19.71 1.85 -24.99
CA PHE A 80 -18.72 0.79 -24.81
C PHE A 80 -19.40 -0.46 -24.24
N LYS A 81 -19.59 -1.47 -25.10
CA LYS A 81 -20.06 -2.81 -24.75
C LYS A 81 -18.87 -3.71 -24.41
#